data_AF-S9TWQ5-F1
#
_entry.id   AF-S9TWQ5-F1
#
_cell.length_a   1.000
_cell.length_b   1.000
_cell.length_c   1.000
_cell.angle_alpha   90.00
_cell.angle_beta   90.00
_cell.angle_gamma   90.00
#
_symmetry.space_group_name_H-M   'P 1'
#
loop_
_entity.id
_entity.type
_entity.pdbx_description
1 polymer ?
#
loop_
_entity_poly.entity_id
_entity_poly.type
_entity_poly.pdbx_seq_one_letter_code
_entity_poly.pdbx_strand_id
1 'polypeptide(L)'
;MANRYCNLIGSKKISEDFGNINFGFDKVQQDMDTKGTPADAQVKADAARDAAIAAAAAALTAHKERGADEHPTAKGNAAGFMSAADYTKLNASTPAATPGALAQRDAAGRMKAAAPDATDDVARKAEVDAVQNDLNTHKADKVVHVTQDDHDKLGSIEEGAEVNQLAFSKVNDVSAKSKTDSLKIKGGIGITVTSNPDTNEVTVTATGDATPGPHAETHLPGGTDVIPFATETVGGLMSEQDKKNIGQTATKLDNHVKSTAAHAAAAITVDDPEFTDKNVLAVLKYLKGFANSIKTKVAAAIGAPANGNDTGDQLAQKINDAKAVGASNLVAKGVSATATESLATLFGKISNIIKGSGNAQPADVLTGKTFTNDGGVPLTGSMPFRSAENVHMPSTEQTVWPGDRVFVKPPYGYFDGASWVTAPAPQLKPENILKEANILGVQGTAERAVPGRISILYNSGQRPGVPGENTFIELAAIPAGVKLITLTKPDCSNLTFWGWGFIGLSLRDALGNEIDIASNSVSVSIDSFVLDFWGRTSSASGSSDGHAVFPKSIQPEFNQNTTMKLGYVVKSGNNDVSYFDGKFTITHM
;
A
#
# COMPACT_ATOMS: atom_id res chain seq x y z
N MET A 1 43.00 -45.01 7.06
CA MET A 1 42.10 -44.43 6.03
C MET A 1 42.97 -44.10 4.83
N ALA A 2 42.70 -44.70 3.66
CA ALA A 2 43.51 -44.46 2.48
C ALA A 2 43.28 -43.03 1.97
N ASN A 3 44.26 -42.16 2.13
CA ASN A 3 44.31 -40.83 1.50
C ASN A 3 45.28 -40.90 0.31
N ARG A 4 44.97 -40.15 -0.76
CA ARG A 4 45.76 -40.00 -2.01
C ARG A 4 47.24 -39.70 -1.76
N TYR A 5 47.59 -39.09 -0.62
CA TYR A 5 48.96 -38.68 -0.31
C TYR A 5 49.65 -39.51 0.78
N CYS A 6 48.92 -40.14 1.70
CA CYS A 6 49.46 -41.15 2.65
C CYS A 6 48.33 -42.02 3.24
N ASN A 7 48.65 -43.22 3.76
CA ASN A 7 47.68 -44.10 4.42
C ASN A 7 48.14 -44.40 5.85
N LEU A 8 47.40 -43.91 6.86
CA LEU A 8 47.71 -44.12 8.27
C LEU A 8 46.87 -45.26 8.87
N ILE A 9 47.49 -46.08 9.71
CA ILE A 9 46.86 -47.24 10.38
C ILE A 9 46.59 -46.87 11.84
N GLY A 10 45.31 -46.70 12.21
CA GLY A 10 44.91 -46.11 13.49
C GLY A 10 45.31 -46.86 14.76
N SER A 11 45.81 -48.10 14.65
CA SER A 11 46.28 -48.90 15.79
C SER A 11 47.76 -48.67 16.15
N LYS A 12 48.52 -47.91 15.36
CA LYS A 12 49.92 -47.59 15.62
C LYS A 12 50.07 -46.27 16.39
N LYS A 13 51.14 -46.14 17.18
CA LYS A 13 51.47 -44.88 17.85
C LYS A 13 51.98 -43.86 16.83
N ILE A 14 51.68 -42.57 17.03
CA ILE A 14 52.11 -41.47 16.13
C ILE A 14 53.63 -41.46 15.90
N SER A 15 54.43 -41.84 16.89
CA SER A 15 55.90 -41.95 16.78
C SER A 15 56.35 -42.99 15.76
N GLU A 16 55.54 -44.00 15.47
CA GLU A 16 55.86 -45.08 14.51
C GLU A 16 55.44 -44.74 13.08
N ASP A 17 54.46 -43.84 12.92
CA ASP A 17 53.93 -43.42 11.61
C ASP A 17 54.40 -42.01 11.17
N PHE A 18 55.25 -41.34 11.96
CA PHE A 18 55.75 -39.98 11.69
C PHE A 18 56.37 -39.81 10.29
N GLY A 19 57.14 -40.80 9.81
CA GLY A 19 57.74 -40.75 8.47
C GLY A 19 56.70 -40.78 7.34
N ASN A 20 55.62 -41.54 7.50
CA ASN A 20 54.54 -41.61 6.51
C ASN A 20 53.70 -40.33 6.48
N ILE A 21 53.57 -39.66 7.64
CA ILE A 21 52.91 -38.36 7.74
C ILE A 21 53.71 -37.30 6.98
N ASN A 22 55.03 -37.25 7.17
CA ASN A 22 55.89 -36.30 6.44
C ASN A 22 55.86 -36.57 4.93
N PHE A 23 55.95 -37.83 4.51
CA PHE A 23 55.81 -38.19 3.09
C PHE A 23 54.45 -37.78 2.50
N GLY A 24 53.39 -37.83 3.31
CA GLY A 24 52.08 -37.32 2.95
C GLY A 24 52.07 -35.80 2.74
N PHE A 25 52.69 -35.04 3.64
CA PHE A 25 52.83 -33.60 3.52
C PHE A 25 53.71 -33.20 2.31
N ASP A 26 54.81 -33.91 2.07
CA ASP A 26 55.70 -33.67 0.92
C ASP A 26 54.96 -33.89 -0.41
N LYS A 27 54.13 -34.94 -0.50
CA LYS A 27 53.31 -35.18 -1.70
C LYS A 27 52.21 -34.14 -1.90
N VAL A 28 51.64 -33.62 -0.82
CA VAL A 28 50.69 -32.49 -0.91
C VAL A 28 51.42 -31.25 -1.43
N GLN A 29 52.62 -30.95 -0.93
CA GLN A 29 53.43 -29.83 -1.43
C GLN A 29 53.77 -30.02 -2.91
N GLN A 30 54.16 -31.22 -3.34
CA GLN A 30 54.46 -31.51 -4.74
C GLN A 30 53.24 -31.37 -5.67
N ASP A 31 52.03 -31.75 -5.23
CA ASP A 31 50.80 -31.55 -6.01
C ASP A 31 50.39 -30.06 -6.05
N MET A 32 50.67 -29.30 -4.98
CA MET A 32 50.48 -27.85 -4.98
C MET A 32 51.48 -27.13 -5.90
N ASP A 33 52.75 -27.54 -5.90
CA ASP A 33 53.79 -26.96 -6.75
C ASP A 33 53.55 -27.25 -8.24
N THR A 34 52.96 -28.41 -8.57
CA THR A 34 52.67 -28.79 -9.97
C THR A 34 51.40 -28.16 -10.55
N LYS A 35 50.46 -27.71 -9.71
CA LYS A 35 49.21 -27.07 -10.19
C LYS A 35 49.39 -25.63 -10.65
N GLY A 36 50.57 -25.05 -10.43
CA GLY A 36 50.88 -23.67 -10.79
C GLY A 36 50.15 -22.67 -9.89
N THR A 37 50.73 -21.51 -9.76
CA THR A 37 50.16 -20.39 -9.02
C THR A 37 49.09 -19.68 -9.87
N PRO A 38 48.22 -18.84 -9.27
CA PRO A 38 47.38 -17.93 -10.03
C PRO A 38 48.18 -17.04 -11.00
N ALA A 39 49.45 -16.75 -10.69
CA ALA A 39 50.35 -16.04 -11.60
C ALA A 39 50.68 -16.87 -12.86
N ASP A 40 50.89 -18.18 -12.72
CA ASP A 40 51.12 -19.07 -13.87
C ASP A 40 49.88 -19.19 -14.77
N ALA A 41 48.68 -19.18 -14.18
CA ALA A 41 47.43 -19.14 -14.93
C ALA A 41 47.26 -17.81 -15.67
N GLN A 42 47.64 -16.68 -15.05
CA GLN A 42 47.62 -15.37 -15.69
C GLN A 42 48.62 -15.30 -16.85
N VAL A 43 49.83 -15.83 -16.71
CA VAL A 43 50.83 -15.90 -17.79
C VAL A 43 50.31 -16.70 -18.98
N LYS A 44 49.59 -17.81 -18.75
CA LYS A 44 48.96 -18.59 -19.83
C LYS A 44 47.81 -17.83 -20.50
N ALA A 45 47.00 -17.10 -19.74
CA ALA A 45 45.93 -16.26 -20.28
C ALA A 45 46.48 -15.09 -21.11
N ASP A 46 47.55 -14.44 -20.63
CA ASP A 46 48.23 -13.36 -21.34
C ASP A 46 48.86 -13.90 -22.64
N ALA A 47 49.52 -15.06 -22.60
CA ALA A 47 50.05 -15.70 -23.81
C ALA A 47 48.94 -16.04 -24.83
N ALA A 48 47.78 -16.53 -24.37
CA ALA A 48 46.64 -16.80 -25.25
C ALA A 48 46.03 -15.52 -25.84
N ARG A 49 45.94 -14.44 -25.04
CA ARG A 49 45.52 -13.12 -25.51
C ARG A 49 46.48 -12.61 -26.57
N ASP A 50 47.77 -12.66 -26.33
CA ASP A 50 48.79 -12.15 -27.24
C ASP A 50 48.82 -12.96 -28.55
N ALA A 51 48.61 -14.28 -28.48
CA ALA A 51 48.44 -15.12 -29.67
C ALA A 51 47.18 -14.78 -30.47
N ALA A 52 46.05 -14.50 -29.81
CA ALA A 52 44.82 -14.08 -30.47
C ALA A 52 44.96 -12.70 -31.13
N ILE A 53 45.64 -11.75 -30.46
CA ILE A 53 45.98 -10.44 -31.02
C ILE A 53 46.88 -10.61 -32.26
N ALA A 54 47.91 -11.45 -32.19
CA ALA A 54 48.79 -11.72 -33.32
C ALA A 54 48.05 -12.34 -34.50
N ALA A 55 47.13 -13.29 -34.26
CA ALA A 55 46.30 -13.89 -35.30
C ALA A 55 45.35 -12.88 -35.95
N ALA A 56 44.69 -12.02 -35.16
CA ALA A 56 43.83 -10.96 -35.66
C ALA A 56 44.63 -9.91 -36.47
N ALA A 57 45.82 -9.53 -35.99
CA ALA A 57 46.72 -8.63 -36.69
C ALA A 57 47.18 -9.22 -38.03
N ALA A 58 47.52 -10.51 -38.07
CA ALA A 58 47.88 -11.20 -39.31
C ALA A 58 46.72 -11.25 -40.31
N ALA A 59 45.49 -11.51 -39.85
CA ALA A 59 44.29 -11.49 -40.70
C ALA A 59 44.01 -10.09 -41.29
N LEU A 60 44.16 -9.03 -40.47
CA LEU A 60 44.01 -7.66 -40.93
C LEU A 60 45.10 -7.24 -41.92
N THR A 61 46.35 -7.63 -41.68
CA THR A 61 47.46 -7.40 -42.61
C THR A 61 47.21 -8.11 -43.93
N ALA A 62 46.81 -9.38 -43.90
CA ALA A 62 46.48 -10.13 -45.11
C ALA A 62 45.29 -9.51 -45.88
N HIS A 63 44.28 -8.99 -45.19
CA HIS A 63 43.16 -8.26 -45.82
C HIS A 63 43.64 -6.95 -46.48
N LYS A 64 44.52 -6.18 -45.80
CA LYS A 64 45.12 -4.96 -46.37
C LYS A 64 46.02 -5.25 -47.58
N GLU A 65 46.79 -6.34 -47.54
CA GLU A 65 47.65 -6.77 -48.65
C GLU A 65 46.83 -7.25 -49.86
N ARG A 66 45.69 -7.93 -49.64
CA ARG A 66 44.74 -8.25 -50.71
C ARG A 66 44.03 -7.01 -51.27
N GLY A 67 43.94 -5.92 -50.51
CA GLY A 67 43.61 -4.58 -51.00
C GLY A 67 42.41 -4.54 -51.97
N ALA A 68 42.61 -3.89 -53.12
CA ALA A 68 41.58 -3.67 -54.15
C ALA A 68 40.99 -4.97 -54.75
N ASP A 69 41.57 -6.14 -54.51
CA ASP A 69 41.06 -7.41 -55.02
C ASP A 69 39.81 -7.89 -54.26
N GLU A 70 39.61 -7.47 -53.00
CA GLU A 70 38.35 -7.70 -52.25
C GLU A 70 37.35 -6.54 -52.38
N HIS A 71 37.82 -5.38 -52.85
CA HIS A 71 37.02 -4.19 -53.11
C HIS A 71 37.25 -3.68 -54.54
N PRO A 72 36.88 -4.47 -55.58
CA PRO A 72 37.16 -4.10 -56.95
C PRO A 72 36.45 -2.80 -57.29
N THR A 73 37.22 -1.88 -57.88
CA THR A 73 36.64 -0.67 -58.48
C THR A 73 35.80 -1.10 -59.67
N ALA A 74 34.58 -0.58 -59.79
CA ALA A 74 33.76 -0.82 -60.98
C ALA A 74 34.52 -0.32 -62.21
N LYS A 75 34.72 -1.20 -63.19
CA LYS A 75 35.51 -0.91 -64.40
C LYS A 75 34.90 -1.64 -65.60
N GLY A 76 34.55 -0.88 -66.63
CA GLY A 76 33.90 -1.41 -67.82
C GLY A 76 32.63 -2.19 -67.46
N ASN A 77 32.59 -3.47 -67.83
CA ASN A 77 31.45 -4.35 -67.58
C ASN A 77 31.52 -5.12 -66.25
N ALA A 78 32.51 -4.87 -65.39
CA ALA A 78 32.66 -5.54 -64.09
C ALA A 78 32.03 -4.70 -62.97
N ALA A 79 31.15 -5.33 -62.17
CA ALA A 79 30.55 -4.70 -61.00
C ALA A 79 31.60 -4.55 -59.88
N GLY A 80 31.58 -3.40 -59.22
CA GLY A 80 32.29 -3.15 -57.96
C GLY A 80 31.27 -2.96 -56.83
N PHE A 81 31.40 -1.91 -56.03
CA PHE A 81 30.33 -1.47 -55.10
C PHE A 81 29.07 -0.91 -55.80
N MET A 82 29.16 -0.57 -57.09
CA MET A 82 28.02 -0.24 -57.94
C MET A 82 27.87 -1.27 -59.06
N SER A 83 26.64 -1.44 -59.56
CA SER A 83 26.37 -2.38 -60.65
C SER A 83 27.13 -1.97 -61.92
N ALA A 84 27.53 -2.95 -62.73
CA ALA A 84 28.18 -2.68 -64.02
C ALA A 84 27.28 -1.84 -64.94
N ALA A 85 25.96 -1.99 -64.83
CA ALA A 85 24.98 -1.23 -65.60
C ALA A 85 24.97 0.26 -65.20
N ASP A 86 25.01 0.56 -63.89
CA ASP A 86 25.03 1.94 -63.40
C ASP A 86 26.38 2.61 -63.69
N TYR A 87 27.48 1.87 -63.51
CA TYR A 87 28.81 2.35 -63.87
C TYR A 87 28.88 2.71 -65.36
N THR A 88 28.34 1.85 -66.24
CA THR A 88 28.32 2.12 -67.68
C THR A 88 27.51 3.37 -68.01
N LYS A 89 26.34 3.57 -67.39
CA LYS A 89 25.52 4.79 -67.60
C LYS A 89 26.21 6.06 -67.09
N LEU A 90 26.84 5.99 -65.92
CA LEU A 90 27.57 7.12 -65.34
C LEU A 90 28.82 7.47 -66.17
N ASN A 91 29.59 6.45 -66.58
CA ASN A 91 30.81 6.65 -67.37
C ASN A 91 30.50 7.09 -68.81
N ALA A 92 29.31 6.79 -69.32
CA ALA A 92 28.80 7.29 -70.59
C ALA A 92 28.10 8.66 -70.46
N SER A 93 27.98 9.24 -69.26
CA SER A 93 27.48 10.61 -69.10
C SER A 93 28.38 11.57 -69.87
N THR A 94 27.75 12.55 -70.51
CA THR A 94 28.47 13.43 -71.43
C THR A 94 27.84 14.83 -71.43
N PRO A 95 28.65 15.88 -71.62
CA PRO A 95 28.15 17.24 -71.79
C PRO A 95 27.52 17.46 -73.18
N ALA A 96 27.65 16.51 -74.11
CA ALA A 96 26.98 16.55 -75.40
C ALA A 96 25.49 16.16 -75.28
N ALA A 97 24.64 16.75 -76.11
CA ALA A 97 23.22 16.41 -76.22
C ALA A 97 23.02 15.03 -76.87
N THR A 98 23.28 13.97 -76.12
CA THR A 98 23.26 12.58 -76.60
C THR A 98 22.03 11.86 -76.05
N PRO A 99 21.07 11.44 -76.90
CA PRO A 99 19.88 10.71 -76.44
C PRO A 99 20.23 9.45 -75.64
N GLY A 100 19.52 9.21 -74.54
CA GLY A 100 19.71 8.02 -73.68
C GLY A 100 20.92 8.07 -72.74
N ALA A 101 21.78 9.09 -72.84
CA ALA A 101 22.87 9.32 -71.89
C ALA A 101 22.44 10.24 -70.73
N LEU A 102 23.05 10.09 -69.56
CA LEU A 102 22.85 11.01 -68.45
C LEU A 102 23.47 12.37 -68.77
N ALA A 103 22.72 13.45 -68.53
CA ALA A 103 23.18 14.80 -68.81
C ALA A 103 24.31 15.21 -67.86
N GLN A 104 25.45 15.63 -68.42
CA GLN A 104 26.52 16.27 -67.68
C GLN A 104 26.58 17.76 -68.05
N ARG A 105 27.05 18.59 -67.12
CA ARG A 105 27.40 19.98 -67.44
C ARG A 105 28.77 20.03 -68.11
N ASP A 106 28.93 20.92 -69.09
CA ASP A 106 30.24 21.21 -69.69
C ASP A 106 31.17 21.95 -68.70
N ALA A 107 32.41 22.20 -69.12
CA ALA A 107 33.39 22.92 -68.29
C ALA A 107 32.95 24.35 -67.90
N ALA A 108 31.98 24.94 -68.60
CA ALA A 108 31.38 26.24 -68.29
C ALA A 108 30.07 26.12 -67.49
N GLY A 109 29.71 24.92 -67.03
CA GLY A 109 28.50 24.68 -66.23
C GLY A 109 27.19 24.61 -67.03
N ARG A 110 27.25 24.54 -68.36
CA ARG A 110 26.06 24.53 -69.22
C ARG A 110 25.60 23.11 -69.51
N MET A 111 24.30 22.91 -69.59
CA MET A 111 23.68 21.67 -70.07
C MET A 111 23.28 21.83 -71.54
N LYS A 112 23.49 20.78 -72.35
CA LYS A 112 23.06 20.73 -73.75
C LYS A 112 21.92 19.74 -73.90
N ALA A 113 20.82 20.18 -74.50
CA ALA A 113 19.71 19.33 -74.90
C ALA A 113 19.66 19.19 -76.43
N ALA A 114 19.08 18.09 -76.90
CA ALA A 114 18.80 17.90 -78.32
C ALA A 114 17.74 18.91 -78.79
N ALA A 115 17.53 19.02 -80.11
CA ALA A 115 16.43 19.84 -80.62
C ALA A 115 15.10 19.30 -80.08
N PRO A 116 14.16 20.16 -79.64
CA PRO A 116 12.81 19.72 -79.30
C PRO A 116 12.13 19.13 -80.54
N ASP A 117 11.65 17.88 -80.44
CA ASP A 117 10.87 17.20 -81.48
C ASP A 117 9.38 17.10 -81.09
N ALA A 118 9.06 17.19 -79.79
CA ALA A 118 7.72 17.17 -79.23
C ALA A 118 7.43 18.40 -78.35
N THR A 119 6.15 18.65 -78.05
CA THR A 119 5.70 19.83 -77.30
C THR A 119 6.09 19.81 -75.82
N ASP A 120 6.42 18.65 -75.27
CA ASP A 120 6.85 18.43 -73.89
C ASP A 120 8.38 18.35 -73.74
N ASP A 121 9.13 18.55 -74.82
CA ASP A 121 10.58 18.63 -74.79
C ASP A 121 11.08 19.95 -74.21
N VAL A 122 12.30 19.91 -73.66
CA VAL A 122 12.96 21.11 -73.14
C VAL A 122 13.42 22.04 -74.28
N ALA A 123 12.95 23.28 -74.30
CA ALA A 123 13.40 24.27 -75.28
C ALA A 123 14.90 24.58 -75.13
N ARG A 124 15.64 24.68 -76.25
CA ARG A 124 17.02 25.19 -76.21
C ARG A 124 17.00 26.70 -76.34
N LYS A 125 18.14 27.31 -75.99
CA LYS A 125 18.32 28.75 -76.09
C LYS A 125 18.11 29.26 -77.53
N ALA A 126 18.44 28.45 -78.54
CA ALA A 126 18.30 28.84 -79.94
C ALA A 126 16.83 29.10 -80.34
N GLU A 127 15.89 28.26 -79.88
CA GLU A 127 14.46 28.42 -80.13
C GLU A 127 13.92 29.65 -79.41
N VAL A 128 14.33 29.85 -78.15
CA VAL A 128 13.92 31.02 -77.36
C VAL A 128 14.49 32.31 -77.94
N ASP A 129 15.75 32.31 -78.37
CA ASP A 129 16.39 33.46 -79.02
C ASP A 129 15.71 33.79 -80.36
N ALA A 130 15.30 32.78 -81.14
CA ALA A 130 14.56 32.98 -82.39
C ALA A 130 13.21 33.66 -82.14
N VAL A 131 12.43 33.15 -81.18
CA VAL A 131 11.17 33.78 -80.77
C VAL A 131 11.40 35.21 -80.26
N GLN A 132 12.46 35.42 -79.47
CA GLN A 132 12.79 36.75 -78.96
C GLN A 132 13.22 37.71 -80.08
N ASN A 133 13.89 37.21 -81.11
CA ASN A 133 14.25 37.99 -82.29
C ASN A 133 13.01 38.38 -83.10
N ASP A 134 12.08 37.45 -83.33
CA ASP A 134 10.82 37.73 -84.01
C ASP A 134 9.98 38.77 -83.24
N LEU A 135 9.91 38.65 -81.92
CA LEU A 135 9.29 39.65 -81.04
C LEU A 135 9.98 41.02 -81.12
N ASN A 136 11.30 41.05 -81.18
CA ASN A 136 12.05 42.30 -81.32
C ASN A 136 11.81 42.95 -82.69
N THR A 137 11.74 42.16 -83.76
CA THR A 137 11.37 42.63 -85.10
C THR A 137 9.95 43.17 -85.12
N HIS A 138 8.98 42.46 -84.54
CA HIS A 138 7.60 42.93 -84.43
C HIS A 138 7.51 44.22 -83.59
N LYS A 139 8.25 44.33 -82.50
CA LYS A 139 8.30 45.56 -81.69
C LYS A 139 8.93 46.73 -82.43
N ALA A 140 9.87 46.45 -83.33
CA ALA A 140 10.51 47.44 -84.18
C ALA A 140 9.65 47.81 -85.41
N ASP A 141 8.61 47.03 -85.71
CA ASP A 141 7.67 47.33 -86.78
C ASP A 141 6.82 48.56 -86.40
N LYS A 142 6.86 49.57 -87.27
CA LYS A 142 6.10 50.81 -87.14
C LYS A 142 4.90 50.85 -88.08
N VAL A 143 4.73 49.83 -88.91
CA VAL A 143 3.58 49.67 -89.80
C VAL A 143 2.38 49.24 -88.97
N VAL A 144 1.22 49.84 -89.24
CA VAL A 144 0.00 49.50 -88.51
C VAL A 144 -0.48 48.10 -88.92
N HIS A 145 -0.73 47.22 -87.94
CA HIS A 145 -1.19 45.85 -88.20
C HIS A 145 -2.68 45.82 -88.57
N VAL A 146 -2.98 46.23 -89.81
CA VAL A 146 -4.30 46.08 -90.43
C VAL A 146 -4.25 45.02 -91.53
N THR A 147 -5.41 44.61 -92.05
CA THR A 147 -5.45 43.68 -93.19
C THR A 147 -4.82 44.33 -94.43
N GLN A 148 -4.29 43.54 -95.37
CA GLN A 148 -3.66 44.09 -96.59
C GLN A 148 -4.61 45.02 -97.35
N ASP A 149 -5.88 44.66 -97.43
CA ASP A 149 -6.91 45.48 -98.08
C ASP A 149 -7.12 46.83 -97.38
N ASP A 150 -7.03 46.87 -96.05
CA ASP A 150 -7.14 48.12 -95.30
C ASP A 150 -5.85 48.93 -95.35
N HIS A 151 -4.69 48.26 -95.42
CA HIS A 151 -3.41 48.90 -95.64
C HIS A 151 -3.36 49.57 -97.03
N ASP A 152 -3.89 48.91 -98.06
CA ASP A 152 -3.97 49.45 -99.42
C ASP A 152 -5.00 50.61 -99.52
N LYS A 153 -6.12 50.54 -98.78
CA LYS A 153 -7.08 51.65 -98.67
C LYS A 153 -6.48 52.87 -97.98
N LEU A 154 -5.72 52.68 -96.91
CA LEU A 154 -5.08 53.77 -96.17
C LEU A 154 -3.87 54.35 -96.92
N GLY A 155 -3.14 53.52 -97.68
CA GLY A 155 -2.02 53.95 -98.52
C GLY A 155 -2.42 54.79 -99.74
N SER A 156 -3.72 54.83 -100.07
CA SER A 156 -4.29 55.63 -101.16
C SER A 156 -4.77 57.02 -100.74
N ILE A 157 -4.72 57.34 -99.44
CA ILE A 157 -5.20 58.61 -98.87
C ILE A 157 -3.96 59.49 -98.63
N GLU A 158 -3.88 60.64 -99.31
CA GLU A 158 -2.78 61.58 -99.08
C GLU A 158 -2.74 62.04 -97.61
N GLU A 159 -1.54 62.26 -97.09
CA GLU A 159 -1.32 62.57 -95.69
C GLU A 159 -2.08 63.87 -95.29
N GLY A 160 -3.09 63.72 -94.42
CA GLY A 160 -3.97 64.80 -93.96
C GLY A 160 -5.38 64.83 -94.56
N ALA A 161 -5.76 63.91 -95.46
CA ALA A 161 -7.10 63.84 -96.04
C ALA A 161 -8.06 62.86 -95.30
N GLU A 162 -9.32 63.26 -95.11
CA GLU A 162 -10.48 62.36 -94.96
C GLU A 162 -11.19 62.27 -96.32
N VAL A 163 -11.47 61.07 -96.80
CA VAL A 163 -11.85 60.88 -98.21
C VAL A 163 -13.32 61.28 -98.51
N ASN A 164 -13.48 62.45 -99.15
CA ASN A 164 -14.53 62.88 -100.09
C ASN A 164 -16.02 62.85 -99.64
N GLN A 165 -16.45 63.85 -98.86
CA GLN A 165 -17.87 64.17 -98.68
C GLN A 165 -18.14 65.68 -98.91
N LEU A 166 -18.69 66.06 -100.08
CA LEU A 166 -19.20 67.42 -100.33
C LEU A 166 -20.73 67.53 -100.17
N ALA A 167 -21.38 66.52 -99.56
CA ALA A 167 -22.82 66.51 -99.28
C ALA A 167 -23.08 66.32 -97.78
N PHE A 168 -23.89 67.19 -97.18
CA PHE A 168 -24.49 66.92 -95.88
C PHE A 168 -25.37 65.67 -96.00
N SER A 169 -25.17 64.64 -95.15
CA SER A 169 -25.95 63.40 -95.19
C SER A 169 -27.41 63.59 -94.81
N LYS A 170 -27.69 64.65 -94.05
CA LYS A 170 -29.02 65.04 -93.57
C LYS A 170 -29.01 66.53 -93.23
N VAL A 171 -30.09 67.25 -93.51
CA VAL A 171 -30.39 68.57 -92.93
C VAL A 171 -31.67 68.43 -92.12
N ASN A 172 -31.53 68.42 -90.79
CA ASN A 172 -32.57 68.03 -89.83
C ASN A 172 -33.18 66.67 -90.14
N ASP A 173 -34.42 66.58 -90.63
CA ASP A 173 -35.08 65.32 -91.01
C ASP A 173 -35.09 65.03 -92.51
N VAL A 174 -34.47 65.91 -93.30
CA VAL A 174 -34.34 65.75 -94.75
C VAL A 174 -33.01 65.06 -95.03
N SER A 175 -33.06 63.76 -95.30
CA SER A 175 -31.88 62.96 -95.64
C SER A 175 -31.49 63.17 -97.10
N ALA A 176 -30.18 63.26 -97.36
CA ALA A 176 -29.67 63.25 -98.72
C ALA A 176 -29.98 61.88 -99.36
N LYS A 177 -30.55 61.90 -100.55
CA LYS A 177 -30.97 60.70 -101.30
C LYS A 177 -29.84 60.12 -102.12
N SER A 178 -28.75 60.85 -102.31
CA SER A 178 -27.58 60.36 -103.02
C SER A 178 -26.29 61.03 -102.53
N LYS A 179 -25.15 60.53 -103.00
CA LYS A 179 -23.80 60.99 -102.60
C LYS A 179 -23.52 62.47 -102.99
N THR A 180 -24.34 63.04 -103.88
CA THR A 180 -24.41 64.48 -104.19
C THR A 180 -25.89 64.86 -104.32
N ASP A 181 -26.42 65.73 -103.45
CA ASP A 181 -27.86 66.05 -103.43
C ASP A 181 -28.12 67.56 -103.31
N SER A 182 -29.27 68.01 -103.79
CA SER A 182 -29.69 69.42 -103.75
C SER A 182 -30.73 69.64 -102.64
N LEU A 183 -30.47 70.55 -101.70
CA LEU A 183 -31.46 71.00 -100.71
C LEU A 183 -32.42 72.02 -101.35
N LYS A 184 -33.71 71.69 -101.39
CA LYS A 184 -34.77 72.59 -101.87
C LYS A 184 -35.55 73.15 -100.69
N ILE A 185 -35.60 74.48 -100.54
CA ILE A 185 -36.39 75.17 -99.52
C ILE A 185 -37.54 75.89 -100.22
N LYS A 186 -38.79 75.54 -99.88
CA LYS A 186 -40.00 76.15 -100.46
C LYS A 186 -40.70 77.01 -99.40
N GLY A 187 -40.92 78.28 -99.70
CA GLY A 187 -41.73 79.16 -98.86
C GLY A 187 -43.21 78.73 -98.84
N GLY A 188 -43.78 78.64 -97.64
CA GLY A 188 -45.23 78.47 -97.43
C GLY A 188 -45.97 79.81 -97.47
N ILE A 189 -47.28 79.80 -97.21
CA ILE A 189 -48.07 81.04 -97.07
C ILE A 189 -47.48 81.86 -95.91
N GLY A 190 -47.16 83.13 -96.15
CA GLY A 190 -46.59 84.02 -95.14
C GLY A 190 -45.09 83.84 -94.89
N ILE A 191 -44.37 83.10 -95.73
CA ILE A 191 -42.90 82.97 -95.67
C ILE A 191 -42.32 83.18 -97.08
N THR A 192 -41.41 84.14 -97.22
CA THR A 192 -40.63 84.35 -98.45
C THR A 192 -39.23 83.77 -98.28
N VAL A 193 -38.79 82.98 -99.27
CA VAL A 193 -37.43 82.43 -99.31
C VAL A 193 -36.70 83.05 -100.48
N THR A 194 -35.59 83.73 -100.19
CA THR A 194 -34.75 84.40 -101.19
C THR A 194 -33.37 83.78 -101.18
N SER A 195 -32.88 83.36 -102.34
CA SER A 195 -31.52 82.81 -102.50
C SER A 195 -30.60 83.83 -103.16
N ASN A 196 -29.40 84.00 -102.61
CA ASN A 196 -28.32 84.76 -103.25
C ASN A 196 -27.18 83.80 -103.64
N PRO A 197 -27.08 83.38 -104.91
CA PRO A 197 -26.07 82.42 -105.35
C PRO A 197 -24.65 82.99 -105.33
N ASP A 198 -24.48 84.31 -105.38
CA ASP A 198 -23.15 84.94 -105.39
C ASP A 198 -22.50 84.92 -104.00
N THR A 199 -23.30 84.88 -102.93
CA THR A 199 -22.84 84.78 -101.54
C THR A 199 -23.07 83.40 -100.91
N ASN A 200 -23.67 82.45 -101.64
CA ASN A 200 -24.13 81.15 -101.14
C ASN A 200 -25.10 81.24 -99.94
N GLU A 201 -25.90 82.31 -99.85
CA GLU A 201 -26.84 82.53 -98.75
C GLU A 201 -28.30 82.21 -99.14
N VAL A 202 -29.05 81.66 -98.19
CA VAL A 202 -30.51 81.50 -98.28
C VAL A 202 -31.15 82.22 -97.11
N THR A 203 -31.96 83.23 -97.41
CA THR A 203 -32.69 84.03 -96.42
C THR A 203 -34.14 83.60 -96.38
N VAL A 204 -34.62 83.21 -95.20
CA VAL A 204 -36.03 82.87 -94.96
C VAL A 204 -36.65 83.98 -94.11
N THR A 205 -37.59 84.73 -94.68
CA THR A 205 -38.26 85.84 -94.03
C THR A 205 -39.70 85.48 -93.75
N ALA A 206 -40.12 85.60 -92.49
CA ALA A 206 -41.54 85.55 -92.15
C ALA A 206 -42.22 86.84 -92.61
N THR A 207 -43.20 86.72 -93.49
CA THR A 207 -43.98 87.82 -94.07
C THR A 207 -45.43 87.85 -93.54
N GLY A 208 -45.71 87.21 -92.40
CA GLY A 208 -47.00 87.30 -91.72
C GLY A 208 -47.06 88.50 -90.79
N ASP A 209 -48.17 89.25 -90.80
CA ASP A 209 -48.33 90.54 -90.09
C ASP A 209 -48.44 90.45 -88.55
N ALA A 210 -48.12 89.32 -87.91
CA ALA A 210 -48.25 89.14 -86.46
C ALA A 210 -46.94 88.67 -85.81
N THR A 211 -46.34 89.54 -85.00
CA THR A 211 -45.14 89.30 -84.19
C THR A 211 -45.42 88.32 -83.04
N PRO A 212 -44.72 87.16 -82.91
CA PRO A 212 -44.80 86.33 -81.70
C PRO A 212 -44.21 87.05 -80.49
N GLY A 213 -44.94 87.06 -79.36
CA GLY A 213 -44.49 87.69 -78.10
C GLY A 213 -43.37 86.91 -77.39
N PRO A 214 -42.53 87.57 -76.57
CA PRO A 214 -41.35 86.94 -75.95
C PRO A 214 -41.72 86.00 -74.78
N HIS A 215 -41.02 84.86 -74.67
CA HIS A 215 -40.99 83.99 -73.47
C HIS A 215 -39.71 84.25 -72.65
N ALA A 216 -39.80 84.18 -71.32
CA ALA A 216 -38.70 84.47 -70.40
C ALA A 216 -37.68 83.31 -70.27
N GLU A 217 -36.41 83.63 -69.99
CA GLU A 217 -35.29 82.67 -69.98
C GLU A 217 -35.26 81.69 -68.78
N THR A 218 -36.05 81.91 -67.73
CA THR A 218 -36.17 80.97 -66.60
C THR A 218 -37.58 80.98 -65.98
N HIS A 219 -38.05 79.81 -65.54
CA HIS A 219 -39.32 79.66 -64.82
C HIS A 219 -39.19 80.15 -63.37
N LEU A 220 -39.29 81.46 -63.17
CA LEU A 220 -39.37 82.06 -61.83
C LEU A 220 -40.85 82.23 -61.39
N PRO A 221 -41.15 82.13 -60.08
CA PRO A 221 -42.49 82.31 -59.57
C PRO A 221 -43.05 83.71 -59.93
N GLY A 222 -44.12 83.75 -60.73
CA GLY A 222 -44.78 84.98 -61.19
C GLY A 222 -44.65 85.31 -62.68
N GLY A 223 -43.95 84.49 -63.47
CA GLY A 223 -44.01 84.57 -64.95
C GLY A 223 -45.36 84.07 -65.50
N THR A 224 -45.66 84.35 -66.77
CA THR A 224 -46.90 83.90 -67.45
C THR A 224 -46.97 82.38 -67.67
N ASP A 225 -45.88 81.66 -67.39
CA ASP A 225 -45.81 80.21 -67.31
C ASP A 225 -45.56 79.79 -65.84
N VAL A 226 -46.65 79.58 -65.08
CA VAL A 226 -46.58 79.27 -63.65
C VAL A 226 -46.70 77.76 -63.43
N ILE A 227 -45.71 77.14 -62.78
CA ILE A 227 -45.92 75.91 -62.03
C ILE A 227 -46.29 76.29 -60.59
N PRO A 228 -47.57 76.16 -60.16
CA PRO A 228 -47.97 76.58 -58.82
C PRO A 228 -47.35 75.70 -57.72
N PHE A 229 -47.00 76.30 -56.58
CA PHE A 229 -46.63 75.55 -55.38
C PHE A 229 -47.83 74.73 -54.89
N ALA A 230 -47.63 73.45 -54.60
CA ALA A 230 -48.67 72.64 -53.97
C ALA A 230 -48.86 73.08 -52.51
N THR A 231 -50.04 73.63 -52.22
CA THR A 231 -50.51 73.93 -50.86
C THR A 231 -51.53 72.87 -50.43
N GLU A 232 -52.00 72.95 -49.19
CA GLU A 232 -53.04 72.02 -48.71
C GLU A 232 -54.41 72.25 -49.38
N THR A 233 -54.59 73.36 -50.10
CA THR A 233 -55.87 73.75 -50.72
C THR A 233 -55.75 74.12 -52.19
N VAL A 234 -54.54 74.04 -52.77
CA VAL A 234 -54.29 74.29 -54.21
C VAL A 234 -53.20 73.34 -54.70
N GLY A 235 -53.52 72.54 -55.72
CA GLY A 235 -52.59 71.61 -56.35
C GLY A 235 -51.48 72.30 -57.16
N GLY A 236 -50.27 71.75 -57.08
CA GLY A 236 -49.12 72.15 -57.89
C GLY A 236 -48.77 71.07 -58.91
N LEU A 237 -47.50 70.66 -58.97
CA LEU A 237 -47.08 69.41 -59.64
C LEU A 237 -47.55 68.13 -58.92
N MET A 238 -48.03 68.27 -57.67
CA MET A 238 -48.62 67.20 -56.88
C MET A 238 -50.01 67.63 -56.39
N SER A 239 -50.89 66.67 -56.11
CA SER A 239 -52.26 66.98 -55.68
C SER A 239 -52.29 67.58 -54.27
N GLU A 240 -53.36 68.32 -53.96
CA GLU A 240 -53.64 68.84 -52.61
C GLU A 240 -53.72 67.71 -51.57
N GLN A 241 -54.25 66.56 -51.99
CA GLN A 241 -54.37 65.38 -51.14
C GLN A 241 -52.99 64.79 -50.83
N ASP A 242 -52.09 64.71 -51.81
CA ASP A 242 -50.73 64.24 -51.58
C ASP A 242 -49.96 65.19 -50.65
N LYS A 243 -50.16 66.51 -50.79
CA LYS A 243 -49.54 67.50 -49.90
C LYS A 243 -50.03 67.35 -48.45
N LYS A 244 -51.33 67.16 -48.24
CA LYS A 244 -51.93 66.84 -46.94
C LYS A 244 -51.39 65.53 -46.36
N ASN A 245 -51.30 64.48 -47.16
CA ASN A 245 -50.81 63.17 -46.72
C ASN A 245 -49.34 63.26 -46.27
N ILE A 246 -48.50 64.00 -47.00
CA ILE A 246 -47.10 64.23 -46.61
C ILE A 246 -47.01 65.04 -45.30
N GLY A 247 -47.81 66.09 -45.15
CA GLY A 247 -47.86 66.88 -43.90
C GLY A 247 -48.31 66.05 -42.69
N GLN A 248 -49.36 65.25 -42.84
CA GLN A 248 -49.83 64.33 -41.80
C GLN A 248 -48.80 63.25 -41.46
N THR A 249 -48.06 62.75 -42.46
CA THR A 249 -47.00 61.75 -42.26
C THR A 249 -45.84 62.35 -41.47
N ALA A 250 -45.43 63.59 -41.78
CA ALA A 250 -44.39 64.29 -41.03
C ALA A 250 -44.77 64.48 -39.55
N THR A 251 -46.02 64.89 -39.28
CA THR A 251 -46.54 65.04 -37.90
C THR A 251 -46.63 63.70 -37.18
N LYS A 252 -47.09 62.63 -37.84
CA LYS A 252 -47.13 61.28 -37.26
C LYS A 252 -45.72 60.78 -36.92
N LEU A 253 -44.73 61.03 -37.78
CA LEU A 253 -43.35 60.64 -37.56
C LEU A 253 -42.71 61.41 -36.40
N ASP A 254 -42.90 62.73 -36.34
CA ASP A 254 -42.39 63.56 -35.24
C ASP A 254 -43.00 63.15 -33.89
N ASN A 255 -44.31 62.88 -33.86
CA ASN A 255 -45.00 62.36 -32.67
C ASN A 255 -44.51 60.96 -32.28
N HIS A 256 -44.23 60.09 -33.23
CA HIS A 256 -43.66 58.76 -32.95
C HIS A 256 -42.26 58.87 -32.35
N VAL A 257 -41.37 59.68 -32.93
CA VAL A 257 -39.97 59.84 -32.47
C VAL A 257 -39.90 60.48 -31.08
N LYS A 258 -40.81 61.43 -30.77
CA LYS A 258 -40.88 62.09 -29.46
C LYS A 258 -41.64 61.28 -28.39
N SER A 259 -42.32 60.21 -28.77
CA SER A 259 -43.10 59.39 -27.82
C SER A 259 -42.20 58.41 -27.07
N THR A 260 -41.84 58.76 -25.84
CA THR A 260 -41.23 57.83 -24.89
C THR A 260 -42.20 56.74 -24.43
N ALA A 261 -43.52 57.00 -24.50
CA ALA A 261 -44.57 56.05 -24.16
C ALA A 261 -44.66 54.89 -25.17
N ALA A 262 -44.44 55.16 -26.46
CA ALA A 262 -44.46 54.12 -27.51
C ALA A 262 -43.28 53.14 -27.39
N HIS A 263 -42.15 53.58 -26.82
CA HIS A 263 -40.96 52.76 -26.62
C HIS A 263 -40.78 52.29 -25.17
N ALA A 264 -41.76 52.51 -24.28
CA ALA A 264 -41.71 52.00 -22.92
C ALA A 264 -41.80 50.47 -22.93
N ALA A 265 -41.13 49.79 -21.99
CA ALA A 265 -41.18 48.32 -21.90
C ALA A 265 -42.61 47.76 -21.71
N ALA A 266 -43.56 48.57 -21.22
CA ALA A 266 -44.96 48.19 -21.12
C ALA A 266 -45.71 48.22 -22.47
N ALA A 267 -45.18 48.95 -23.46
CA ALA A 267 -45.79 49.13 -24.79
C ALA A 267 -45.20 48.19 -25.85
N ILE A 268 -43.99 47.65 -25.62
CA ILE A 268 -43.37 46.67 -26.53
C ILE A 268 -44.00 45.30 -26.30
N THR A 269 -44.63 44.76 -27.34
CA THR A 269 -45.27 43.45 -27.31
C THR A 269 -44.25 42.32 -27.44
N VAL A 270 -44.52 41.21 -26.74
CA VAL A 270 -43.74 39.97 -26.80
C VAL A 270 -44.66 38.88 -27.34
N ASP A 271 -44.29 38.29 -28.48
CA ASP A 271 -45.00 37.17 -29.10
C ASP A 271 -44.27 35.85 -28.83
N ASP A 272 -44.29 35.45 -27.56
CA ASP A 272 -43.74 34.18 -27.11
C ASP A 272 -44.83 33.40 -26.36
N PRO A 273 -45.11 32.14 -26.72
CA PRO A 273 -46.15 31.34 -26.08
C PRO A 273 -45.85 30.98 -24.62
N GLU A 274 -44.60 30.99 -24.18
CA GLU A 274 -44.20 30.61 -22.82
C GLU A 274 -44.53 31.70 -21.77
N PHE A 275 -44.62 32.96 -22.20
CA PHE A 275 -45.02 34.06 -21.32
C PHE A 275 -46.52 34.34 -21.42
N THR A 276 -47.21 34.25 -20.27
CA THR A 276 -48.64 34.61 -20.17
C THR A 276 -48.86 36.09 -20.47
N ASP A 277 -48.00 36.96 -19.93
CA ASP A 277 -48.03 38.39 -20.22
C ASP A 277 -47.30 38.72 -21.52
N LYS A 278 -47.91 39.58 -22.34
CA LYS A 278 -47.44 39.88 -23.70
C LYS A 278 -46.73 41.23 -23.84
N ASN A 279 -46.22 41.80 -22.75
CA ASN A 279 -45.35 42.98 -22.80
C ASN A 279 -44.04 42.77 -22.04
N VAL A 280 -42.98 43.44 -22.50
CA VAL A 280 -41.61 43.28 -21.97
C VAL A 280 -41.54 43.57 -20.47
N LEU A 281 -42.24 44.60 -19.97
CA LEU A 281 -42.22 44.95 -18.55
C LEU A 281 -42.76 43.83 -17.65
N ALA A 282 -43.87 43.22 -18.05
CA ALA A 282 -44.50 42.14 -17.30
C ALA A 282 -43.64 40.86 -17.34
N VAL A 283 -43.08 40.53 -18.51
CA VAL A 283 -42.11 39.43 -18.66
C VAL A 283 -40.90 39.62 -17.74
N LEU A 284 -40.30 40.82 -17.70
CA LEU A 284 -39.16 41.10 -16.81
C LEU A 284 -39.53 40.96 -15.33
N LYS A 285 -40.73 41.40 -14.93
CA LYS A 285 -41.22 41.20 -13.56
C LYS A 285 -41.39 39.73 -13.23
N TYR A 286 -41.97 38.95 -14.16
CA TYR A 286 -42.10 37.51 -14.02
C TYR A 286 -40.75 36.84 -13.86
N LEU A 287 -39.78 37.11 -14.74
CA LEU A 287 -38.44 36.52 -14.69
C LEU A 287 -37.71 36.89 -13.39
N LYS A 288 -37.82 38.14 -12.95
CA LYS A 288 -37.26 38.57 -11.64
C LYS A 288 -37.93 37.84 -10.48
N GLY A 289 -39.25 37.70 -10.51
CA GLY A 289 -40.03 36.94 -9.52
C GLY A 289 -39.63 35.47 -9.49
N PHE A 290 -39.49 34.85 -10.65
CA PHE A 290 -39.06 33.47 -10.82
C PHE A 290 -37.64 33.24 -10.28
N ALA A 291 -36.68 34.09 -10.64
CA ALA A 291 -35.32 34.03 -10.11
C ALA A 291 -35.26 34.19 -8.58
N ASN A 292 -36.05 35.12 -8.02
CA ASN A 292 -36.16 35.25 -6.56
C ASN A 292 -36.84 34.03 -5.92
N SER A 293 -37.87 33.47 -6.55
CA SER A 293 -38.52 32.24 -6.06
C SER A 293 -37.55 31.07 -6.00
N ILE A 294 -36.72 30.88 -7.04
CA ILE A 294 -35.67 29.85 -7.07
C ILE A 294 -34.67 30.07 -5.93
N LYS A 295 -34.08 31.27 -5.83
CA LYS A 295 -33.09 31.58 -4.78
C LYS A 295 -33.63 31.32 -3.38
N THR A 296 -34.83 31.81 -3.08
CA THR A 296 -35.47 31.62 -1.76
C THR A 296 -35.77 30.16 -1.48
N LYS A 297 -36.26 29.39 -2.46
CA LYS A 297 -36.55 27.96 -2.29
C LYS A 297 -35.26 27.13 -2.11
N VAL A 298 -34.22 27.42 -2.88
CA VAL A 298 -32.92 26.75 -2.76
C VAL A 298 -32.26 27.07 -1.41
N ALA A 299 -32.25 28.34 -1.00
CA ALA A 299 -31.74 28.75 0.30
C ALA A 299 -32.47 28.05 1.46
N ALA A 300 -33.81 27.95 1.37
CA ALA A 300 -34.61 27.24 2.36
C ALA A 300 -34.31 25.74 2.41
N ALA A 301 -34.05 25.10 1.26
CA ALA A 301 -33.69 23.68 1.19
C ALA A 301 -32.30 23.39 1.78
N ILE A 302 -31.34 24.30 1.63
CA ILE A 302 -30.00 24.18 2.21
C ILE A 302 -30.03 24.45 3.72
N GLY A 303 -30.81 25.45 4.17
CA GLY A 303 -30.85 25.90 5.55
C GLY A 303 -29.68 26.81 5.92
N ALA A 304 -29.59 27.22 7.19
CA ALA A 304 -28.51 28.10 7.65
C ALA A 304 -27.12 27.46 7.38
N PRO A 305 -26.14 28.21 6.83
CA PRO A 305 -26.08 29.68 6.72
C PRO A 305 -26.67 30.29 5.43
N ALA A 306 -27.34 29.53 4.56
CA ALA A 306 -28.02 30.07 3.38
C ALA A 306 -29.27 30.89 3.76
N ASN A 307 -29.53 31.98 3.06
CA ASN A 307 -30.68 32.86 3.26
C ASN A 307 -31.27 33.32 1.92
N GLY A 308 -32.54 33.72 1.91
CA GLY A 308 -33.25 34.09 0.67
C GLY A 308 -32.74 35.35 -0.05
N ASN A 309 -31.86 36.11 0.60
CA ASN A 309 -31.22 37.29 0.00
C ASN A 309 -29.88 36.96 -0.68
N ASP A 310 -29.35 35.75 -0.49
CA ASP A 310 -28.11 35.33 -1.14
C ASP A 310 -28.25 35.34 -2.67
N THR A 311 -27.17 35.71 -3.36
CA THR A 311 -27.05 35.54 -4.81
C THR A 311 -26.87 34.05 -5.18
N GLY A 312 -27.06 33.71 -6.46
CA GLY A 312 -26.81 32.35 -6.94
C GLY A 312 -25.38 31.86 -6.63
N ASP A 313 -24.40 32.74 -6.78
CA ASP A 313 -22.99 32.43 -6.48
C ASP A 313 -22.75 32.22 -4.98
N GLN A 314 -23.37 33.03 -4.13
CA GLN A 314 -23.27 32.86 -2.67
C GLN A 314 -23.90 31.54 -2.21
N LEU A 315 -25.03 31.12 -2.78
CA LEU A 315 -25.63 29.81 -2.52
C LEU A 315 -24.72 28.68 -2.99
N ALA A 316 -24.12 28.79 -4.17
CA ALA A 316 -23.18 27.81 -4.69
C ALA A 316 -21.94 27.67 -3.78
N GLN A 317 -21.39 28.79 -3.31
CA GLN A 317 -20.26 28.78 -2.37
C GLN A 317 -20.62 28.08 -1.06
N LYS A 318 -21.78 28.39 -0.46
CA LYS A 318 -22.23 27.75 0.78
C LYS A 318 -22.42 26.24 0.63
N ILE A 319 -22.88 25.76 -0.53
CA ILE A 319 -22.93 24.32 -0.83
C ILE A 319 -21.51 23.73 -0.86
N ASN A 320 -20.54 24.41 -1.47
CA ASN A 320 -19.15 23.94 -1.51
C ASN A 320 -18.50 23.94 -0.11
N ASP A 321 -18.79 24.93 0.72
CA ASP A 321 -18.33 24.96 2.11
C ASP A 321 -18.91 23.79 2.90
N ALA A 322 -20.22 23.50 2.74
CA ALA A 322 -20.85 22.34 3.35
C ALA A 322 -20.24 21.01 2.88
N LYS A 323 -19.88 20.89 1.60
CA LYS A 323 -19.15 19.72 1.07
C LYS A 323 -17.77 19.58 1.71
N ALA A 324 -17.04 20.68 1.88
CA ALA A 324 -15.74 20.66 2.53
C ALA A 324 -15.84 20.19 3.98
N VAL A 325 -16.85 20.65 4.71
CA VAL A 325 -17.15 20.16 6.07
C VAL A 325 -17.50 18.67 6.06
N GLY A 326 -18.36 18.23 5.15
CA GLY A 326 -18.73 16.82 4.99
C GLY A 326 -17.53 15.91 4.71
N ALA A 327 -16.66 16.32 3.79
CA ALA A 327 -15.42 15.61 3.48
C ALA A 327 -14.48 15.53 4.70
N SER A 328 -14.29 16.64 5.41
CA SER A 328 -13.49 16.68 6.64
C SER A 328 -14.03 15.72 7.71
N ASN A 329 -15.35 15.70 7.91
CA ASN A 329 -16.00 14.81 8.86
C ASN A 329 -15.80 13.33 8.50
N LEU A 330 -15.84 12.97 7.21
CA LEU A 330 -15.56 11.60 6.75
C LEU A 330 -14.11 11.20 6.99
N VAL A 331 -13.16 12.10 6.68
CA VAL A 331 -11.73 11.88 6.94
C VAL A 331 -11.48 11.68 8.44
N ALA A 332 -12.13 12.47 9.29
CA ALA A 332 -12.07 12.31 10.75
C ALA A 332 -12.63 10.96 11.24
N LYS A 333 -13.46 10.29 10.44
CA LYS A 333 -13.96 8.92 10.69
C LYS A 333 -13.15 7.84 9.98
N GLY A 334 -11.98 8.17 9.43
CA GLY A 334 -11.09 7.24 8.75
C GLY A 334 -11.48 6.91 7.31
N VAL A 335 -12.46 7.62 6.73
CA VAL A 335 -12.89 7.42 5.35
C VAL A 335 -12.28 8.50 4.46
N SER A 336 -11.48 8.11 3.46
CA SER A 336 -10.86 9.07 2.54
C SER A 336 -11.92 9.84 1.74
N ALA A 337 -11.89 11.17 1.81
CA ALA A 337 -12.79 12.07 1.08
C ALA A 337 -12.11 13.44 0.84
N THR A 338 -12.52 14.14 -0.21
CA THR A 338 -12.02 15.49 -0.52
C THR A 338 -13.17 16.47 -0.81
N ALA A 339 -12.91 17.77 -0.64
CA ALA A 339 -13.92 18.81 -0.84
C ALA A 339 -14.40 18.96 -2.30
N THR A 340 -13.65 18.42 -3.27
CA THR A 340 -13.98 18.51 -4.71
C THR A 340 -14.97 17.45 -5.16
N GLU A 341 -15.13 16.36 -4.41
CA GLU A 341 -16.07 15.28 -4.72
C GLU A 341 -17.53 15.77 -4.74
N SER A 342 -18.41 15.07 -5.45
CA SER A 342 -19.84 15.43 -5.48
C SER A 342 -20.53 15.13 -4.13
N LEU A 343 -21.64 15.82 -3.82
CA LEU A 343 -22.45 15.51 -2.62
C LEU A 343 -22.91 14.06 -2.60
N ALA A 344 -23.30 13.49 -3.74
CA ALA A 344 -23.70 12.09 -3.86
C ALA A 344 -22.55 11.14 -3.52
N THR A 345 -21.32 11.46 -3.95
CA THR A 345 -20.12 10.68 -3.62
C THR A 345 -19.82 10.73 -2.13
N LEU A 346 -19.85 11.93 -1.53
CA LEU A 346 -19.63 12.11 -0.09
C LEU A 346 -20.69 11.35 0.72
N PHE A 347 -21.98 11.43 0.34
CA PHE A 347 -23.04 10.67 0.99
C PHE A 347 -22.90 9.16 0.82
N GLY A 348 -22.48 8.67 -0.35
CA GLY A 348 -22.19 7.25 -0.56
C GLY A 348 -21.08 6.74 0.37
N LYS A 349 -20.04 7.56 0.60
CA LYS A 349 -18.91 7.23 1.48
C LYS A 349 -19.28 7.10 2.96
N ILE A 350 -20.44 7.61 3.39
CA ILE A 350 -20.94 7.39 4.76
C ILE A 350 -21.08 5.89 5.07
N SER A 351 -21.39 5.07 4.06
CA SER A 351 -21.47 3.61 4.22
C SER A 351 -20.14 2.95 4.60
N ASN A 352 -19.01 3.59 4.29
CA ASN A 352 -17.67 3.10 4.60
C ASN A 352 -17.21 3.46 6.02
N ILE A 353 -18.02 4.21 6.78
CA ILE A 353 -17.70 4.50 8.19
C ILE A 353 -17.76 3.17 8.97
N ILE A 354 -16.62 2.77 9.52
CA ILE A 354 -16.50 1.57 10.34
C ILE A 354 -17.25 1.80 11.66
N LYS A 355 -18.34 1.05 11.89
CA LYS A 355 -19.19 1.14 13.09
C LYS A 355 -18.62 0.36 14.30
N GLY A 356 -17.74 -0.59 14.05
CA GLY A 356 -17.09 -1.46 15.02
C GLY A 356 -15.93 -2.20 14.37
N SER A 357 -14.92 -2.53 15.15
CA SER A 357 -13.70 -3.20 14.66
C SER A 357 -13.23 -4.24 15.65
N GLY A 358 -12.62 -5.33 15.15
CA GLY A 358 -12.15 -6.44 15.97
C GLY A 358 -13.02 -7.68 15.77
N ASN A 359 -12.52 -8.84 16.20
CA ASN A 359 -13.15 -10.14 15.96
C ASN A 359 -13.75 -10.78 17.22
N ALA A 360 -13.77 -10.04 18.34
CA ALA A 360 -14.35 -10.51 19.59
C ALA A 360 -15.79 -10.99 19.37
N GLN A 361 -16.12 -12.14 19.94
CA GLN A 361 -17.46 -12.72 19.96
C GLN A 361 -18.08 -12.50 21.34
N PRO A 362 -19.41 -12.65 21.50
CA PRO A 362 -20.05 -12.55 22.81
C PRO A 362 -19.40 -13.46 23.86
N ALA A 363 -18.83 -14.60 23.47
CA ALA A 363 -18.16 -15.53 24.37
C ALA A 363 -16.83 -15.00 24.94
N ASP A 364 -16.22 -13.99 24.32
CA ASP A 364 -14.93 -13.39 24.72
C ASP A 364 -15.07 -12.20 25.68
N VAL A 365 -16.30 -11.69 25.84
CA VAL A 365 -16.60 -10.48 26.60
C VAL A 365 -17.50 -10.82 27.79
N LEU A 366 -17.22 -10.20 28.94
CA LEU A 366 -17.94 -10.46 30.18
C LEU A 366 -19.43 -10.15 30.09
N THR A 367 -20.25 -11.01 30.71
CA THR A 367 -21.69 -10.78 30.87
C THR A 367 -21.97 -9.40 31.48
N GLY A 368 -22.90 -8.67 30.88
CA GLY A 368 -23.27 -7.31 31.29
C GLY A 368 -22.36 -6.20 30.76
N LYS A 369 -21.28 -6.53 30.03
CA LYS A 369 -20.49 -5.55 29.26
C LYS A 369 -20.96 -5.53 27.81
N THR A 370 -20.98 -4.34 27.20
CA THR A 370 -21.29 -4.16 25.78
C THR A 370 -20.03 -3.88 24.97
N PHE A 371 -20.02 -4.31 23.71
CA PHE A 371 -18.91 -4.09 22.78
C PHE A 371 -19.43 -4.08 21.33
N THR A 372 -18.60 -3.66 20.38
CA THR A 372 -18.87 -3.71 18.95
C THR A 372 -17.72 -4.44 18.26
N ASN A 373 -18.01 -5.43 17.43
CA ASN A 373 -17.02 -6.12 16.60
C ASN A 373 -17.14 -5.70 15.13
N ASP A 374 -16.47 -6.41 14.24
CA ASP A 374 -16.51 -6.27 12.78
C ASP A 374 -17.92 -6.41 12.14
N GLY A 375 -18.88 -6.99 12.86
CA GLY A 375 -20.30 -6.96 12.50
C GLY A 375 -20.94 -5.57 12.63
N GLY A 376 -20.28 -4.61 13.29
CA GLY A 376 -20.71 -3.20 13.37
C GLY A 376 -22.00 -2.95 14.16
N VAL A 377 -22.49 -3.95 14.89
CA VAL A 377 -23.69 -3.89 15.74
C VAL A 377 -23.27 -4.03 17.20
N PRO A 378 -23.86 -3.26 18.15
CA PRO A 378 -23.63 -3.47 19.57
C PRO A 378 -24.04 -4.88 20.00
N LEU A 379 -23.11 -5.59 20.62
CA LEU A 379 -23.30 -6.91 21.22
C LEU A 379 -23.09 -6.82 22.73
N THR A 380 -23.68 -7.76 23.45
CA THR A 380 -23.47 -7.93 24.90
C THR A 380 -22.65 -9.19 25.12
N GLY A 381 -21.66 -9.09 26.00
CA GLY A 381 -20.87 -10.23 26.43
C GLY A 381 -21.71 -11.33 27.09
N SER A 382 -21.24 -12.55 26.96
CA SER A 382 -21.83 -13.77 27.52
C SER A 382 -20.84 -14.57 28.37
N MET A 383 -19.56 -14.16 28.41
CA MET A 383 -18.54 -14.79 29.26
C MET A 383 -18.89 -14.59 30.74
N PRO A 384 -19.13 -15.66 31.51
CA PRO A 384 -19.54 -15.53 32.90
C PRO A 384 -18.48 -14.80 33.75
N PHE A 385 -18.88 -13.79 34.52
CA PHE A 385 -18.00 -13.16 35.51
C PHE A 385 -18.03 -13.93 36.83
N ARG A 386 -17.14 -14.90 36.96
CA ARG A 386 -17.13 -15.81 38.11
C ARG A 386 -16.47 -15.25 39.38
N SER A 387 -15.90 -14.06 39.31
CA SER A 387 -15.27 -13.41 40.47
C SER A 387 -16.26 -12.59 41.32
N ALA A 388 -17.52 -12.44 40.91
CA ALA A 388 -18.56 -11.72 41.66
C ALA A 388 -19.36 -12.61 42.62
N GLU A 389 -19.67 -13.85 42.24
CA GLU A 389 -20.73 -14.63 42.90
C GLU A 389 -20.23 -15.50 44.06
N ASN A 390 -18.93 -15.78 44.14
CA ASN A 390 -18.33 -16.50 45.25
C ASN A 390 -16.81 -16.32 45.14
N VAL A 391 -16.20 -15.48 45.99
CA VAL A 391 -14.81 -14.99 45.86
C VAL A 391 -13.77 -16.14 45.78
N HIS A 392 -14.17 -17.38 46.07
CA HIS A 392 -13.42 -18.60 45.85
C HIS A 392 -14.29 -19.69 45.22
N MET A 393 -14.38 -19.69 43.89
CA MET A 393 -15.04 -20.77 43.16
C MET A 393 -14.13 -22.01 43.11
N PRO A 394 -14.65 -23.22 43.42
CA PRO A 394 -13.85 -24.43 43.39
C PRO A 394 -13.37 -24.76 41.96
N SER A 395 -12.22 -25.41 41.86
CA SER A 395 -11.75 -25.96 40.59
C SER A 395 -12.68 -27.09 40.12
N THR A 396 -12.84 -27.23 38.81
CA THR A 396 -13.58 -28.35 38.21
C THR A 396 -12.81 -29.66 38.32
N GLU A 397 -11.48 -29.58 38.35
CA GLU A 397 -10.58 -30.71 38.45
C GLU A 397 -9.28 -30.28 39.16
N GLN A 398 -8.62 -31.22 39.83
CA GLN A 398 -7.31 -31.00 40.47
C GLN A 398 -6.41 -32.22 40.31
N THR A 399 -5.10 -32.02 40.17
CA THR A 399 -4.10 -33.08 40.17
C THR A 399 -2.80 -32.58 40.80
N VAL A 400 -1.95 -33.49 41.28
CA VAL A 400 -0.72 -33.15 42.00
C VAL A 400 0.46 -33.90 41.38
N TRP A 401 1.57 -33.18 41.18
CA TRP A 401 2.88 -33.80 40.95
C TRP A 401 3.65 -33.75 42.28
N PRO A 402 3.77 -34.88 42.99
CA PRO A 402 4.38 -34.90 44.32
C PRO A 402 5.80 -34.32 44.30
N GLY A 403 6.09 -33.41 45.22
CA GLY A 403 7.39 -32.74 45.33
C GLY A 403 7.66 -31.63 44.31
N ASP A 404 6.70 -31.26 43.45
CA ASP A 404 6.84 -30.15 42.50
C ASP A 404 5.69 -29.13 42.64
N ARG A 405 4.48 -29.48 42.21
CA ARG A 405 3.38 -28.51 42.07
C ARG A 405 1.99 -29.15 42.13
N VAL A 406 1.01 -28.33 42.51
CA VAL A 406 -0.42 -28.66 42.46
C VAL A 406 -1.02 -27.99 41.23
N PHE A 407 -1.89 -28.68 40.51
CA PHE A 407 -2.63 -28.17 39.38
C PHE A 407 -4.11 -28.11 39.72
N VAL A 408 -4.73 -26.99 39.40
CA VAL A 408 -6.16 -26.76 39.55
C VAL A 408 -6.72 -26.26 38.22
N LYS A 409 -7.84 -26.81 37.78
CA LYS A 409 -8.53 -26.44 36.55
C LYS A 409 -9.66 -25.47 36.88
N PRO A 410 -9.54 -24.16 36.57
CA PRO A 410 -10.62 -23.22 36.82
C PRO A 410 -11.80 -23.51 35.87
N PRO A 411 -13.06 -23.29 36.29
CA PRO A 411 -14.21 -23.38 35.38
C PRO A 411 -14.22 -22.23 34.36
N TYR A 412 -15.02 -22.40 33.30
CA TYR A 412 -15.16 -21.44 32.20
C TYR A 412 -15.56 -20.03 32.67
N GLY A 413 -14.84 -19.03 32.15
CA GLY A 413 -14.94 -17.61 32.48
C GLY A 413 -13.72 -16.89 31.89
N TYR A 414 -12.92 -16.22 32.72
CA TYR A 414 -11.63 -15.68 32.28
C TYR A 414 -10.64 -16.75 31.79
N PHE A 415 -10.77 -17.96 32.33
CA PHE A 415 -10.07 -19.14 31.83
C PHE A 415 -11.01 -19.89 30.87
N ASP A 416 -10.44 -20.54 29.88
CA ASP A 416 -11.13 -21.36 28.88
C ASP A 416 -11.88 -22.59 29.46
N GLY A 417 -11.74 -22.85 30.76
CA GLY A 417 -12.31 -24.03 31.42
C GLY A 417 -11.56 -25.34 31.11
N ALA A 418 -10.50 -25.30 30.31
CA ALA A 418 -9.71 -26.46 29.88
C ALA A 418 -8.27 -26.42 30.43
N SER A 419 -7.70 -25.22 30.53
CA SER A 419 -6.36 -24.93 30.99
C SER A 419 -6.21 -25.08 32.50
N TRP A 420 -4.98 -25.37 32.93
CA TRP A 420 -4.63 -25.59 34.32
C TRP A 420 -3.82 -24.41 34.87
N VAL A 421 -4.16 -23.99 36.08
CA VAL A 421 -3.34 -23.08 36.89
C VAL A 421 -2.56 -23.92 37.89
N THR A 422 -1.33 -23.50 38.21
CA THR A 422 -0.46 -24.28 39.08
C THR A 422 0.14 -23.45 40.20
N ALA A 423 0.37 -24.09 41.34
CA ALA A 423 1.09 -23.53 42.47
C ALA A 423 2.26 -24.47 42.86
N PRO A 424 3.50 -23.96 42.98
CA PRO A 424 4.62 -24.76 43.48
C PRO A 424 4.33 -25.29 44.88
N ALA A 425 4.52 -26.59 45.06
CA ALA A 425 4.32 -27.31 46.31
C ALA A 425 5.47 -28.31 46.53
N PRO A 426 6.74 -27.85 46.58
CA PRO A 426 7.90 -28.73 46.64
C PRO A 426 7.96 -29.58 47.93
N GLN A 427 7.27 -29.14 48.98
CA GLN A 427 7.19 -29.86 50.24
C GLN A 427 5.99 -30.84 50.30
N LEU A 428 5.11 -30.86 49.29
CA LEU A 428 4.00 -31.80 49.22
C LEU A 428 4.48 -33.14 48.63
N LYS A 429 5.18 -33.90 49.46
CA LYS A 429 5.77 -35.20 49.14
C LYS A 429 5.42 -36.23 50.23
N PRO A 430 5.30 -37.53 49.89
CA PRO A 430 4.86 -38.55 50.85
C PRO A 430 5.62 -38.53 52.17
N GLU A 431 6.93 -38.32 52.17
CA GLU A 431 7.78 -38.34 53.37
C GLU A 431 7.59 -37.13 54.31
N ASN A 432 6.91 -36.08 53.86
CA ASN A 432 6.58 -34.91 54.68
C ASN A 432 5.16 -34.98 55.26
N ILE A 433 4.34 -35.94 54.84
CA ILE A 433 2.95 -36.11 55.26
C ILE A 433 2.89 -37.33 56.19
N LEU A 434 2.18 -37.21 57.31
CA LEU A 434 1.98 -38.33 58.24
C LEU A 434 1.33 -39.52 57.53
N LYS A 435 1.75 -40.73 57.86
CA LYS A 435 1.29 -41.99 57.22
C LYS A 435 -0.23 -42.16 57.16
N GLU A 436 -0.95 -41.54 58.09
CA GLU A 436 -2.42 -41.59 58.22
C GLU A 436 -3.14 -40.50 57.41
N ALA A 437 -2.43 -39.53 56.87
CA ALA A 437 -3.00 -38.40 56.15
C ALA A 437 -2.86 -38.54 54.63
N ASN A 438 -3.91 -38.14 53.92
CA ASN A 438 -3.91 -37.98 52.47
C ASN A 438 -4.23 -36.52 52.16
N ILE A 439 -3.29 -35.81 51.53
CA ILE A 439 -3.47 -34.41 51.15
C ILE A 439 -3.46 -34.35 49.63
N LEU A 440 -4.61 -34.01 49.04
CA LEU A 440 -4.80 -33.82 47.60
C LEU A 440 -4.36 -35.03 46.75
N GLY A 441 -4.54 -36.25 47.27
CA GLY A 441 -4.18 -37.49 46.58
C GLY A 441 -2.78 -38.02 46.91
N VAL A 442 -1.94 -37.26 47.62
CA VAL A 442 -0.61 -37.70 48.07
C VAL A 442 -0.74 -38.39 49.43
N GLN A 443 -0.55 -39.71 49.47
CA GLN A 443 -0.54 -40.50 50.70
C GLN A 443 0.76 -40.28 51.47
N GLY A 444 0.67 -40.01 52.78
CA GLY A 444 1.84 -39.84 53.63
C GLY A 444 2.60 -41.12 53.96
N THR A 445 3.87 -40.97 54.31
CA THR A 445 4.77 -42.04 54.76
C THR A 445 5.54 -41.67 56.04
N ALA A 446 5.44 -40.43 56.52
CA ALA A 446 6.12 -40.00 57.74
C ALA A 446 5.51 -40.68 58.98
N GLU A 447 6.35 -41.27 59.82
CA GLU A 447 5.93 -41.84 61.09
C GLU A 447 5.74 -40.76 62.16
N ARG A 448 4.72 -40.94 63.00
CA ARG A 448 4.43 -40.01 64.09
C ARG A 448 5.48 -40.16 65.19
N ALA A 449 6.23 -39.10 65.49
CA ALA A 449 7.16 -39.08 66.62
C ALA A 449 6.38 -38.83 67.93
N VAL A 450 6.40 -39.78 68.86
CA VAL A 450 5.77 -39.66 70.19
C VAL A 450 6.87 -39.67 71.26
N PRO A 451 6.86 -38.76 72.26
CA PRO A 451 7.79 -38.80 73.38
C PRO A 451 7.44 -39.94 74.36
N GLY A 452 8.44 -40.47 75.07
CA GLY A 452 8.28 -41.54 76.07
C GLY A 452 8.99 -41.22 77.39
N ARG A 453 8.97 -42.15 78.35
CA ARG A 453 9.67 -42.05 79.64
C ARG A 453 10.30 -43.39 80.03
N ILE A 454 11.41 -43.34 80.77
CA ILE A 454 12.09 -44.50 81.37
C ILE A 454 11.90 -44.42 82.88
N SER A 455 11.38 -45.47 83.48
CA SER A 455 11.06 -45.48 84.91
C SER A 455 11.48 -46.81 85.56
N ILE A 456 11.83 -46.78 86.85
CA ILE A 456 11.91 -47.96 87.70
C ILE A 456 10.54 -48.22 88.29
N LEU A 457 10.04 -49.44 88.17
CA LEU A 457 8.87 -49.91 88.89
C LEU A 457 9.31 -50.62 90.16
N TYR A 458 8.82 -50.13 91.30
CA TYR A 458 8.88 -50.81 92.59
C TYR A 458 7.51 -51.38 92.94
N ASN A 459 7.44 -52.67 93.21
CA ASN A 459 6.22 -53.33 93.69
C ASN A 459 6.44 -53.83 95.13
N SER A 460 5.56 -53.41 96.05
CA SER A 460 5.65 -53.74 97.49
C SER A 460 5.09 -55.12 97.87
N GLY A 461 4.64 -55.93 96.90
CA GLY A 461 4.13 -57.27 97.11
C GLY A 461 5.25 -58.25 97.47
N GLN A 462 5.09 -58.99 98.57
CA GLN A 462 6.12 -59.90 99.09
C GLN A 462 6.36 -61.16 98.21
N ARG A 463 5.53 -61.44 97.19
CA ARG A 463 5.68 -62.53 96.19
C ARG A 463 4.99 -62.17 94.86
N PRO A 464 5.41 -62.74 93.71
CA PRO A 464 4.73 -62.54 92.42
C PRO A 464 3.26 -62.99 92.52
N GLY A 465 2.31 -62.10 92.22
CA GLY A 465 0.87 -62.38 92.24
C GLY A 465 0.10 -62.00 93.51
N VAL A 466 0.73 -61.35 94.49
CA VAL A 466 0.04 -60.76 95.67
C VAL A 466 -0.21 -59.27 95.40
N PRO A 467 -1.42 -58.71 95.65
CA PRO A 467 -1.69 -57.30 95.42
C PRO A 467 -0.76 -56.40 96.26
N GLY A 468 0.00 -55.55 95.60
CA GLY A 468 0.88 -54.54 96.21
C GLY A 468 0.77 -53.22 95.44
N GLU A 469 1.17 -52.12 96.07
CA GLU A 469 1.20 -50.81 95.41
C GLU A 469 2.40 -50.72 94.46
N ASN A 470 2.14 -50.24 93.24
CA ASN A 470 3.16 -49.94 92.25
C ASN A 470 3.61 -48.50 92.41
N THR A 471 4.85 -48.30 92.85
CA THR A 471 5.48 -46.99 92.90
C THR A 471 6.46 -46.87 91.75
N PHE A 472 6.34 -45.82 90.96
CA PHE A 472 7.24 -45.57 89.84
C PHE A 472 8.19 -44.43 90.13
N ILE A 473 9.47 -44.66 89.83
CA ILE A 473 10.54 -43.67 89.97
C ILE A 473 11.04 -43.33 88.56
N GLU A 474 10.80 -42.10 88.13
CA GLU A 474 11.24 -41.64 86.81
C GLU A 474 12.76 -41.50 86.75
N LEU A 475 13.38 -42.13 85.75
CA LEU A 475 14.81 -42.04 85.51
C LEU A 475 15.14 -40.97 84.47
N ALA A 476 14.39 -40.93 83.36
CA ALA A 476 14.60 -39.96 82.29
C ALA A 476 13.37 -39.82 81.38
N ALA A 477 13.20 -38.64 80.79
CA ALA A 477 12.29 -38.46 79.65
C ALA A 477 12.99 -38.86 78.35
N ILE A 478 12.25 -39.49 77.43
CA ILE A 478 12.68 -39.83 76.08
C ILE A 478 12.09 -38.78 75.13
N PRO A 479 12.91 -37.89 74.54
CA PRO A 479 12.45 -36.96 73.53
C PRO A 479 11.79 -37.67 72.34
N ALA A 480 10.83 -37.00 71.69
CA ALA A 480 10.17 -37.54 70.50
C ALA A 480 11.19 -37.79 69.37
N GLY A 481 11.15 -38.99 68.76
CA GLY A 481 12.02 -39.36 67.65
C GLY A 481 13.33 -40.06 68.03
N VAL A 482 13.56 -40.35 69.32
CA VAL A 482 14.71 -41.15 69.77
C VAL A 482 14.54 -42.62 69.36
N LYS A 483 15.51 -43.14 68.60
CA LYS A 483 15.51 -44.52 68.08
C LYS A 483 16.38 -45.50 68.88
N LEU A 484 17.28 -45.00 69.72
CA LEU A 484 18.20 -45.80 70.53
C LEU A 484 18.37 -45.13 71.90
N ILE A 485 18.22 -45.92 72.96
CA ILE A 485 18.40 -45.49 74.35
C ILE A 485 19.52 -46.35 74.94
N THR A 486 20.61 -45.71 75.37
CA THR A 486 21.74 -46.38 76.03
C THR A 486 21.81 -45.89 77.47
N LEU A 487 21.61 -46.79 78.43
CA LEU A 487 21.77 -46.50 79.85
C LEU A 487 23.19 -46.88 80.27
N THR A 488 24.08 -45.90 80.39
CA THR A 488 25.46 -46.11 80.84
C THR A 488 25.68 -45.32 82.11
N LYS A 489 26.13 -45.96 83.19
CA LYS A 489 26.55 -45.25 84.40
C LYS A 489 27.97 -45.70 84.77
N PRO A 490 28.99 -44.83 84.60
CA PRO A 490 30.38 -45.20 84.86
C PRO A 490 30.66 -45.50 86.34
N ASP A 491 29.90 -44.90 87.27
CA ASP A 491 30.27 -44.88 88.70
C ASP A 491 29.09 -45.26 89.62
N CYS A 492 28.41 -46.38 89.37
CA CYS A 492 27.41 -46.91 90.30
C CYS A 492 27.99 -48.07 91.10
N SER A 493 28.57 -47.77 92.26
CA SER A 493 29.13 -48.80 93.16
C SER A 493 28.09 -49.41 94.11
N ASN A 494 26.88 -48.85 94.21
CA ASN A 494 25.79 -49.47 94.97
C ASN A 494 24.40 -48.96 94.53
N LEU A 495 23.41 -49.84 94.44
CA LEU A 495 22.00 -49.51 94.26
C LEU A 495 21.24 -50.13 95.44
N THR A 496 21.09 -49.36 96.52
CA THR A 496 20.59 -49.88 97.81
C THR A 496 19.11 -49.58 97.97
N PHE A 497 18.29 -50.62 98.15
CA PHE A 497 16.87 -50.48 98.47
C PHE A 497 16.61 -50.99 99.88
N TRP A 498 15.94 -50.18 100.69
CA TRP A 498 15.55 -50.55 102.05
C TRP A 498 14.07 -50.92 102.04
N GLY A 499 13.77 -52.18 101.74
CA GLY A 499 12.39 -52.67 101.68
C GLY A 499 12.28 -54.08 101.13
N TRP A 500 11.22 -54.80 101.50
CA TRP A 500 10.89 -56.13 100.98
C TRP A 500 10.01 -55.93 99.74
N GLY A 501 10.51 -56.22 98.53
CA GLY A 501 9.77 -56.04 97.27
C GLY A 501 10.57 -56.43 96.02
N PHE A 502 9.92 -56.36 94.84
CA PHE A 502 10.51 -56.66 93.53
C PHE A 502 10.75 -55.38 92.72
N ILE A 503 11.79 -55.40 91.88
CA ILE A 503 12.21 -54.26 91.05
C ILE A 503 12.26 -54.68 89.59
N GLY A 504 11.62 -53.89 88.73
CA GLY A 504 11.64 -54.04 87.27
C GLY A 504 11.94 -52.72 86.56
N LEU A 505 12.56 -52.81 85.39
CA LEU A 505 12.70 -51.69 84.45
C LEU A 505 11.45 -51.65 83.57
N SER A 506 10.80 -50.48 83.48
CA SER A 506 9.58 -50.29 82.69
C SER A 506 9.73 -49.10 81.75
N LEU A 507 9.37 -49.28 80.47
CA LEU A 507 9.30 -48.21 79.47
C LEU A 507 7.85 -47.76 79.33
N ARG A 508 7.63 -46.45 79.25
CA ARG A 508 6.28 -45.88 79.22
C ARG A 508 6.10 -44.83 78.14
N ASP A 509 4.87 -44.73 77.63
CA ASP A 509 4.49 -43.67 76.69
C ASP A 509 4.26 -42.32 77.41
N ALA A 510 4.00 -41.26 76.63
CA ALA A 510 3.71 -39.93 77.18
C ALA A 510 2.45 -39.86 78.07
N LEU A 511 1.56 -40.86 78.00
CA LEU A 511 0.33 -40.96 78.77
C LEU A 511 0.52 -41.82 80.04
N GLY A 512 1.70 -42.39 80.25
CA GLY A 512 2.03 -43.20 81.42
C GLY A 512 1.65 -44.68 81.27
N ASN A 513 1.23 -45.11 80.08
CA ASN A 513 0.96 -46.53 79.83
C ASN A 513 2.28 -47.29 79.71
N GLU A 514 2.32 -48.50 80.28
CA GLU A 514 3.45 -49.41 80.14
C GLU A 514 3.54 -49.94 78.70
N ILE A 515 4.68 -49.70 78.07
CA ILE A 515 5.01 -50.23 76.75
C ILE A 515 5.62 -51.60 76.98
N ASP A 516 4.90 -52.64 76.60
CA ASP A 516 5.33 -54.03 76.75
C ASP A 516 6.66 -54.26 75.99
N ILE A 517 7.74 -54.56 76.72
CA ILE A 517 9.07 -54.83 76.16
C ILE A 517 9.14 -56.30 75.75
N ALA A 518 8.19 -56.72 74.92
CA ALA A 518 8.12 -58.10 74.46
C ALA A 518 8.93 -58.28 73.17
N SER A 519 9.89 -59.21 73.24
CA SER A 519 10.36 -60.10 72.17
C SER A 519 11.41 -59.65 71.15
N ASN A 520 12.21 -58.60 71.39
CA ASN A 520 13.48 -58.42 70.67
C ASN A 520 14.63 -58.18 71.66
N SER A 521 15.54 -59.16 71.71
CA SER A 521 16.78 -59.25 72.49
C SER A 521 17.26 -57.96 73.18
N VAL A 522 16.89 -57.77 74.45
CA VAL A 522 17.52 -56.76 75.30
C VAL A 522 18.79 -57.38 75.89
N SER A 523 19.94 -57.04 75.32
CA SER A 523 21.25 -57.40 75.89
C SER A 523 21.58 -56.45 77.04
N VAL A 524 21.39 -56.90 78.29
CA VAL A 524 21.89 -56.18 79.47
C VAL A 524 23.28 -56.72 79.78
N SER A 525 24.33 -56.01 79.37
CA SER A 525 25.71 -56.29 79.80
C SER A 525 25.93 -55.64 81.16
N ILE A 526 26.20 -56.44 82.19
CA ILE A 526 26.53 -55.96 83.54
C ILE A 526 27.98 -56.34 83.80
N ASP A 527 28.88 -55.37 83.87
CA ASP A 527 30.33 -55.62 84.00
C ASP A 527 30.71 -56.26 85.35
N SER A 528 29.90 -56.06 86.39
CA SER A 528 30.01 -56.80 87.65
C SER A 528 28.69 -56.70 88.43
N PHE A 529 28.25 -57.81 89.01
CA PHE A 529 27.09 -57.85 89.90
C PHE A 529 27.54 -58.42 91.25
N VAL A 530 27.45 -57.61 92.30
CA VAL A 530 27.74 -58.03 93.67
C VAL A 530 26.40 -58.22 94.39
N LEU A 531 26.10 -59.47 94.77
CA LEU A 531 24.98 -59.83 95.64
C LEU A 531 25.49 -59.93 97.08
N ASP A 532 25.28 -58.88 97.88
CA ASP A 532 25.49 -58.96 99.33
C ASP A 532 24.22 -59.49 100.02
N PHE A 533 24.26 -60.75 100.49
CA PHE A 533 23.23 -61.30 101.36
C PHE A 533 23.55 -60.97 102.83
N TRP A 534 22.86 -59.98 103.40
CA TRP A 534 22.95 -59.69 104.83
C TRP A 534 21.97 -60.55 105.64
N GLY A 535 22.43 -61.71 106.11
CA GLY A 535 21.67 -62.59 107.00
C GLY A 535 22.03 -62.37 108.47
N ARG A 536 21.19 -61.64 109.23
CA ARG A 536 21.35 -61.48 110.68
C ARG A 536 20.72 -62.68 111.39
N THR A 537 21.54 -63.63 111.87
CA THR A 537 21.07 -64.70 112.78
C THR A 537 21.71 -64.52 114.16
N SER A 538 20.87 -64.49 115.18
CA SER A 538 21.24 -64.22 116.58
C SER A 538 21.57 -65.53 117.31
N SER A 539 22.85 -65.80 117.58
CA SER A 539 23.28 -66.65 118.71
C SER A 539 24.77 -66.44 119.03
N ALA A 540 25.09 -66.50 120.33
CA ALA A 540 26.30 -66.01 120.96
C ALA A 540 27.64 -66.67 120.54
N SER A 541 28.70 -65.87 120.68
CA SER A 541 30.15 -66.19 120.72
C SER A 541 30.81 -66.82 119.48
N GLY A 542 31.52 -65.98 118.71
CA GLY A 542 32.57 -66.38 117.76
C GLY A 542 32.33 -65.86 116.34
N SER A 543 32.89 -64.69 115.98
CA SER A 543 32.84 -64.14 114.62
C SER A 543 33.84 -64.82 113.70
N SER A 544 33.36 -65.46 112.63
CA SER A 544 34.16 -65.80 111.46
C SER A 544 33.40 -65.33 110.22
N ASP A 545 33.97 -64.33 109.55
CA ASP A 545 33.46 -63.73 108.32
C ASP A 545 33.67 -64.69 107.14
N GLY A 546 32.58 -65.24 106.62
CA GLY A 546 32.60 -66.08 105.42
C GLY A 546 32.43 -65.23 104.16
N HIS A 547 33.53 -64.70 103.60
CA HIS A 547 33.54 -64.14 102.25
C HIS A 547 33.61 -65.27 101.21
N ALA A 548 32.58 -65.41 100.36
CA ALA A 548 32.67 -66.26 99.18
C ALA A 548 33.29 -65.46 98.02
N VAL A 549 34.61 -65.57 97.83
CA VAL A 549 35.31 -65.09 96.64
C VAL A 549 35.28 -66.20 95.59
N PHE A 550 34.62 -65.99 94.45
CA PHE A 550 34.71 -66.91 93.32
C PHE A 550 36.03 -66.67 92.56
N PRO A 551 36.94 -67.66 92.44
CA PRO A 551 38.21 -67.48 91.76
C PRO A 551 38.07 -67.41 90.23
N LYS A 552 38.96 -66.61 89.64
CA LYS A 552 39.04 -66.11 88.25
C LYS A 552 39.34 -67.17 87.17
N SER A 553 39.13 -68.46 87.38
CA SER A 553 39.65 -69.48 86.44
C SER A 553 38.85 -70.78 86.41
N ILE A 554 37.66 -70.74 85.81
CA ILE A 554 37.07 -71.89 85.12
C ILE A 554 36.45 -71.35 83.83
N GLN A 555 37.05 -71.69 82.69
CA GLN A 555 36.43 -71.60 81.36
C GLN A 555 35.82 -72.97 81.08
N PRO A 556 34.49 -73.17 81.13
CA PRO A 556 33.88 -74.38 80.62
C PRO A 556 33.66 -74.24 79.11
N GLU A 557 34.07 -75.26 78.37
CA GLU A 557 33.84 -75.41 76.93
C GLU A 557 32.34 -75.30 76.61
N PHE A 558 31.97 -74.31 75.81
CA PHE A 558 30.60 -74.12 75.34
C PHE A 558 30.33 -75.05 74.16
N ASN A 559 29.80 -76.24 74.44
CA ASN A 559 29.05 -76.98 73.43
C ASN A 559 28.00 -77.91 74.05
N GLN A 560 26.76 -77.77 73.56
CA GLN A 560 25.58 -78.60 73.78
C GLN A 560 24.81 -78.40 75.10
N ASN A 561 23.79 -77.51 75.04
CA ASN A 561 22.42 -77.66 75.57
C ASN A 561 22.19 -78.45 76.88
N THR A 562 23.06 -78.30 77.88
CA THR A 562 22.92 -78.99 79.17
C THR A 562 22.74 -77.99 80.29
N THR A 563 21.68 -78.16 81.08
CA THR A 563 21.36 -77.37 82.27
C THR A 563 22.52 -77.41 83.27
N MET A 564 23.18 -76.27 83.52
CA MET A 564 24.13 -76.16 84.62
C MET A 564 23.36 -75.99 85.94
N LYS A 565 23.40 -77.02 86.79
CA LYS A 565 22.92 -76.93 88.17
C LYS A 565 24.00 -76.28 89.03
N LEU A 566 23.82 -75.02 89.43
CA LEU A 566 24.61 -74.44 90.52
C LEU A 566 24.03 -74.91 91.85
N GLY A 567 24.60 -75.98 92.40
CA GLY A 567 24.33 -76.37 93.78
C GLY A 567 25.19 -75.55 94.74
N TYR A 568 24.56 -74.86 95.70
CA TYR A 568 25.26 -74.39 96.89
C TYR A 568 24.71 -75.17 98.10
N VAL A 569 25.61 -75.62 98.98
CA VAL A 569 25.25 -76.36 100.19
C VAL A 569 25.26 -75.40 101.36
N VAL A 570 24.08 -75.10 101.93
CA VAL A 570 23.98 -74.51 103.26
C VAL A 570 23.75 -75.65 104.24
N LYS A 571 24.77 -76.05 105.02
CA LYS A 571 24.57 -76.99 106.12
C LYS A 571 23.97 -76.25 107.31
N SER A 572 22.64 -76.24 107.39
CA SER A 572 21.88 -76.02 108.62
C SER A 572 21.26 -77.35 109.03
N GLY A 573 21.31 -77.70 110.32
CA GLY A 573 21.12 -79.05 110.85
C GLY A 573 19.72 -79.67 110.79
N ASN A 574 18.98 -79.56 109.67
CA ASN A 574 17.84 -80.42 109.34
C ASN A 574 17.71 -80.54 107.80
N ASN A 575 17.54 -81.77 107.31
CA ASN A 575 17.77 -82.24 105.94
C ASN A 575 16.74 -81.80 104.87
N ASP A 576 16.43 -80.52 104.72
CA ASP A 576 15.63 -80.02 103.60
C ASP A 576 16.51 -79.29 102.56
N VAL A 577 16.61 -79.85 101.35
CA VAL A 577 17.36 -79.28 100.23
C VAL A 577 16.44 -78.39 99.40
N SER A 578 16.65 -77.08 99.45
CA SER A 578 15.98 -76.11 98.57
C SER A 578 16.77 -75.94 97.28
N TYR A 579 16.16 -76.26 96.13
CA TYR A 579 16.71 -76.01 94.80
C TYR A 579 16.17 -74.70 94.24
N PHE A 580 17.02 -73.89 93.61
CA PHE A 580 16.61 -72.71 92.84
C PHE A 580 16.74 -73.03 91.34
N ASP A 581 15.62 -73.22 90.65
CA ASP A 581 15.59 -73.45 89.20
C ASP A 581 15.62 -72.11 88.45
N GLY A 582 16.82 -71.67 88.05
CA GLY A 582 16.99 -70.58 87.09
C GLY A 582 17.28 -71.13 85.69
N LYS A 583 16.32 -71.02 84.76
CA LYS A 583 16.57 -71.28 83.33
C LYS A 583 17.28 -70.08 82.70
N PHE A 584 18.56 -70.22 82.36
CA PHE A 584 19.28 -69.29 81.49
C PHE A 584 19.52 -69.95 80.13
N THR A 585 18.99 -69.34 79.06
CA THR A 585 19.23 -69.76 77.67
C THR A 585 20.19 -68.75 77.04
N ILE A 586 21.42 -69.18 76.76
CA ILE A 586 22.41 -68.34 76.05
C ILE A 586 22.34 -68.75 74.57
N THR A 587 21.95 -67.81 73.71
CA THR A 587 22.00 -68.00 72.26
C THR A 587 23.13 -67.13 71.74
N HIS A 588 24.16 -67.73 71.14
CA HIS A 588 25.22 -66.99 70.46
C HIS A 588 24.68 -66.40 69.14
N MET A 589 24.93 -65.11 68.92
CA MET A 589 25.15 -64.50 67.60
C MET A 589 26.45 -63.70 67.64
#